data_AF-A8HTR8-F1
#
_entry.id   AF-A8HTR8-F1
#
_cell.length_a   1.000
_cell.length_b   1.000
_cell.length_c   1.000
_cell.angle_alpha   90.00
_cell.angle_beta   90.00
_cell.angle_gamma   90.00
#
_symmetry.space_group_name_H-M   'P 1'
#
loop_
_entity.id
_entity.type
_entity.pdbx_description
1 polymer ?
#
loop_
_entity_poly.entity_id
_entity_poly.type
_entity_poly.pdbx_seq_one_letter_code
_entity_poly.pdbx_strand_id
1 'polypeptide(L)'
;MSVTILPGQHLLGVPLTRVRNILKAWRYGGSSDVVSIAERNDVELDPLLVLILLEELRERGLIGEEADEIGDVFDGLTPTGEALAHATARKRTPKAKARKVLEEFLAACERINARRDLPVEILEVWLFGSMLDPNKADVADIDLSVLTGTPADFKGDIIKRYDELAKAMGRTSIPQGVQKLWHGQQFVMNQLLYGGRRHPLLAVHFDGHALLRDMACPCQQLLAKDGRTSDAPILPRHPSSTGRAKRIKEPGVMPDLKPSDAPLRPISSDWALSTRLWSRHAANLAPWPSSHPRNWMARERLSAGHLLVGAEAYKRLKPNVVTRRLDLVSDCDQRDRTSFVIAGSTFPDPKQRWLSVERAEIGVVFDREIKATPKGIVYKLTINRAAQRGKVPGFGVQCAALWWMWLLAQADLRRIALRDAEAFRSRPVRVRVEDATDSQIGLALAEDLRATVSAATHAQR
;
A
#
# COMPACT_ATOMS: atom_id res chain seq x y z
N MET A 1 0.80 15.45 -13.51
CA MET A 1 0.91 14.23 -14.34
C MET A 1 1.37 13.09 -13.46
N SER A 2 0.71 11.94 -13.56
CA SER A 2 1.05 10.73 -12.80
C SER A 2 2.16 9.94 -13.51
N VAL A 3 2.96 9.24 -12.72
CA VAL A 3 3.96 8.28 -13.21
C VAL A 3 3.26 7.15 -13.99
N THR A 4 3.89 6.59 -15.03
CA THR A 4 3.34 5.46 -15.80
C THR A 4 4.19 4.20 -15.58
N ILE A 5 3.55 3.11 -15.16
CA ILE A 5 4.15 1.77 -15.10
C ILE A 5 4.06 1.15 -16.50
N LEU A 6 5.20 0.81 -17.07
CA LEU A 6 5.31 0.15 -18.37
C LEU A 6 5.11 -1.38 -18.21
N PRO A 7 4.63 -2.07 -19.27
CA PRO A 7 4.53 -3.53 -19.27
C PRO A 7 5.88 -4.19 -18.98
N GLY A 8 5.86 -5.28 -18.23
CA GLY A 8 7.07 -6.07 -17.94
C GLY A 8 7.97 -5.49 -16.84
N GLN A 9 7.62 -4.35 -16.23
CA GLN A 9 8.37 -3.84 -15.08
C GLN A 9 8.03 -4.62 -13.81
N HIS A 10 9.08 -5.04 -13.10
CA HIS A 10 8.99 -5.82 -11.87
C HIS A 10 9.93 -5.24 -10.80
N LEU A 11 9.62 -5.52 -9.53
CA LEU A 11 10.49 -5.34 -8.38
C LEU A 11 10.58 -6.69 -7.68
N LEU A 12 11.78 -7.24 -7.51
CA LEU A 12 11.99 -8.58 -6.92
C LEU A 12 11.11 -9.67 -7.54
N GLY A 13 10.97 -9.63 -8.88
CA GLY A 13 10.12 -10.57 -9.63
C GLY A 13 8.61 -10.34 -9.51
N VAL A 14 8.17 -9.33 -8.76
CA VAL A 14 6.75 -8.97 -8.60
C VAL A 14 6.36 -7.84 -9.56
N PRO A 15 5.26 -7.96 -10.32
CA PRO A 15 4.82 -6.90 -11.22
C PRO A 15 4.62 -5.57 -10.48
N LEU A 16 5.15 -4.47 -11.02
CA LEU A 16 5.05 -3.14 -10.37
C LEU A 16 3.60 -2.69 -10.14
N THR A 17 2.65 -3.21 -10.91
CA THR A 17 1.21 -2.98 -10.67
C THR A 17 0.76 -3.49 -9.31
N ARG A 18 1.25 -4.65 -8.86
CA ARG A 18 0.96 -5.22 -7.55
C ARG A 18 1.71 -4.48 -6.45
N VAL A 19 2.98 -4.13 -6.69
CA VAL A 19 3.79 -3.31 -5.76
C VAL A 19 3.14 -1.96 -5.50
N ARG A 20 2.65 -1.29 -6.54
CA ARG A 20 1.82 -0.07 -6.39
C ARG A 20 0.61 -0.32 -5.51
N ASN A 21 -0.10 -1.44 -5.70
CA ASN A 21 -1.30 -1.73 -4.93
C ASN A 21 -0.98 -2.03 -3.46
N ILE A 22 0.19 -2.62 -3.16
CA ILE A 22 0.73 -2.71 -1.79
C ILE A 22 0.93 -1.31 -1.19
N LEU A 23 1.59 -0.39 -1.90
CA LEU A 23 1.79 0.99 -1.42
C LEU A 23 0.46 1.72 -1.18
N LYS A 24 -0.54 1.52 -2.05
CA LYS A 24 -1.89 2.06 -1.84
C LYS A 24 -2.56 1.47 -0.61
N ALA A 25 -2.42 0.16 -0.39
CA ALA A 25 -3.00 -0.52 0.77
C ALA A 25 -2.32 -0.06 2.07
N TRP A 26 -0.99 0.10 2.06
CA TRP A 26 -0.20 0.67 3.14
C TRP A 26 -0.71 2.07 3.53
N ARG A 27 -0.92 2.94 2.55
CA ARG A 27 -1.38 4.31 2.80
C ARG A 27 -2.84 4.43 3.21
N TYR A 28 -3.76 3.83 2.46
CA TYR A 28 -5.18 4.12 2.55
C TYR A 28 -6.01 3.01 3.21
N GLY A 29 -5.42 1.84 3.42
CA GLY A 29 -6.16 0.66 3.85
C GLY A 29 -6.48 0.61 5.34
N GLY A 30 -5.98 1.54 6.16
CA GLY A 30 -5.99 1.40 7.62
C GLY A 30 -5.34 0.09 8.10
N SER A 31 -4.60 -0.58 7.20
CA SER A 31 -4.09 -1.94 7.34
C SER A 31 -2.59 -1.84 7.58
N SER A 32 -2.19 -1.65 8.83
CA SER A 32 -0.80 -1.86 9.26
C SER A 32 -0.41 -3.36 9.27
N ASP A 33 -1.36 -4.24 8.93
CA ASP A 33 -1.19 -5.69 8.93
C ASP A 33 -0.85 -6.22 7.53
N VAL A 34 0.29 -6.89 7.44
CA VAL A 34 0.84 -7.49 6.21
C VAL A 34 -0.11 -8.52 5.59
N VAL A 35 -0.81 -9.31 6.40
CA VAL A 35 -1.69 -10.37 5.89
C VAL A 35 -2.91 -9.76 5.22
N SER A 36 -3.51 -8.75 5.84
CA SER A 36 -4.62 -8.00 5.27
C SER A 36 -4.26 -7.35 3.92
N ILE A 37 -3.03 -6.83 3.77
CA ILE A 37 -2.54 -6.31 2.48
C ILE A 37 -2.41 -7.43 1.44
N ALA A 38 -1.84 -8.56 1.85
CA ALA A 38 -1.57 -9.71 0.98
C ALA A 38 -2.84 -10.35 0.41
N GLU A 39 -3.92 -10.40 1.20
CA GLU A 39 -5.20 -11.01 0.85
C GLU A 39 -6.09 -10.14 -0.05
N ARG A 40 -5.72 -8.88 -0.31
CA ARG A 40 -6.50 -8.03 -1.21
C ARG A 40 -6.52 -8.61 -2.63
N ASN A 41 -7.68 -8.61 -3.27
CA ASN A 41 -7.87 -9.08 -4.65
C ASN A 41 -6.96 -8.37 -5.69
N ASP A 42 -6.51 -7.15 -5.40
CA ASP A 42 -5.61 -6.39 -6.28
C ASP A 42 -4.12 -6.59 -5.97
N VAL A 43 -3.80 -7.38 -4.94
CA VAL A 43 -2.43 -7.76 -4.54
C VAL A 43 -2.26 -9.27 -4.75
N GLU A 44 -3.03 -10.10 -4.03
CA GLU A 44 -3.01 -11.57 -4.06
C GLU A 44 -1.58 -12.14 -4.07
N LEU A 45 -0.82 -11.83 -3.03
CA LEU A 45 0.55 -12.30 -2.86
C LEU A 45 0.68 -13.10 -1.58
N ASP A 46 1.73 -13.90 -1.52
CA ASP A 46 2.17 -14.54 -0.29
C ASP A 46 2.50 -13.47 0.78
N PRO A 47 1.92 -13.53 1.99
CA PRO A 47 2.19 -12.57 3.06
C PRO A 47 3.68 -12.38 3.38
N LEU A 48 4.50 -13.44 3.31
CA LEU A 48 5.95 -13.31 3.52
C LEU A 48 6.61 -12.42 2.47
N LEU A 49 6.16 -12.55 1.22
CA LEU A 49 6.64 -11.73 0.12
C LEU A 49 6.22 -10.27 0.29
N VAL A 50 5.01 -10.01 0.80
CA VAL A 50 4.57 -8.63 1.11
C VAL A 50 5.42 -8.02 2.22
N LEU A 51 5.73 -8.76 3.30
CA LEU A 51 6.65 -8.31 4.35
C LEU A 51 8.02 -7.92 3.78
N ILE A 52 8.59 -8.78 2.92
CA ILE A 52 9.87 -8.51 2.24
C ILE A 52 9.77 -7.26 1.35
N LEU A 53 8.69 -7.13 0.58
CA LEU A 53 8.47 -5.97 -0.30
C LEU A 53 8.36 -4.67 0.49
N LEU A 54 7.66 -4.65 1.63
CA LEU A 54 7.56 -3.44 2.46
C LEU A 54 8.93 -2.99 2.99
N GLU A 55 9.76 -3.93 3.45
CA GLU A 55 11.13 -3.63 3.84
C GLU A 55 11.96 -3.06 2.67
N GLU A 56 11.82 -3.68 1.51
CA GLU A 56 12.53 -3.28 0.29
C GLU A 56 12.10 -1.91 -0.22
N LEU A 57 10.81 -1.60 -0.09
CA LEU A 57 10.26 -0.28 -0.40
C LEU A 57 10.77 0.77 0.58
N ARG A 58 10.93 0.44 1.87
CA ARG A 58 11.54 1.32 2.87
C ARG A 58 13.02 1.57 2.55
N GLU A 59 13.81 0.54 2.27
CA GLU A 59 15.23 0.72 1.93
C GLU A 59 15.47 1.52 0.65
N ARG A 60 14.53 1.47 -0.29
CA ARG A 60 14.57 2.29 -1.51
C ARG A 60 13.99 3.70 -1.32
N GLY A 61 13.58 4.03 -0.10
CA GLY A 61 13.06 5.35 0.26
C GLY A 61 11.67 5.62 -0.30
N LEU A 62 10.85 4.60 -0.57
CA LEU A 62 9.44 4.76 -0.94
C LEU A 62 8.53 4.78 0.30
N ILE A 63 8.97 4.14 1.40
CA ILE A 63 8.33 4.20 2.72
C ILE A 63 9.32 4.86 3.68
N GLY A 64 8.83 5.72 4.56
CA GLY A 64 9.64 6.39 5.58
C GLY A 64 8.78 7.23 6.51
N GLU A 65 9.43 8.01 7.39
CA GLU A 65 8.75 8.84 8.38
C GLU A 65 7.82 9.87 7.72
N GLU A 66 6.55 9.83 8.12
CA GLU A 66 5.50 10.80 7.80
C GLU A 66 4.97 11.33 9.14
N ALA A 67 4.86 12.65 9.27
CA ALA A 67 4.21 13.26 10.42
C ALA A 67 2.74 13.53 10.07
N ASP A 68 1.81 13.14 10.94
CA ASP A 68 0.41 13.53 10.79
C ASP A 68 0.17 15.01 11.16
N GLU A 69 -1.08 15.46 11.04
CA GLU A 69 -1.47 16.84 11.38
C GLU A 69 -1.28 17.19 12.87
N ILE A 70 -1.14 16.17 13.73
CA ILE A 70 -0.99 16.28 15.19
C ILE A 70 0.49 16.19 15.59
N GLY A 71 1.37 15.83 14.65
CA GLY A 71 2.82 15.73 14.83
C GLY A 71 3.31 14.33 15.24
N ASP A 72 2.43 13.32 15.23
CA ASP A 72 2.83 11.94 15.47
C ASP A 72 3.57 11.41 14.23
N VAL A 73 4.77 10.90 14.45
CA VAL A 73 5.60 10.30 13.38
C VAL A 73 5.21 8.83 13.21
N PHE A 74 4.79 8.47 12.01
CA PHE A 74 4.49 7.10 11.62
C PHE A 74 5.19 6.75 10.30
N ASP A 75 5.28 5.47 9.96
CA ASP A 75 5.80 5.06 8.64
C ASP A 75 4.73 5.27 7.56
N GLY A 76 4.95 6.27 6.72
CA GLY A 76 4.08 6.66 5.63
C GLY A 76 4.73 6.54 4.25
N LEU A 77 4.11 7.14 3.23
CA LEU A 77 4.70 7.18 1.89
C LEU A 77 5.53 8.44 1.71
N THR A 78 6.78 8.27 1.29
CA THR A 78 7.62 9.40 0.86
C THR A 78 7.08 10.00 -0.46
N PRO A 79 7.54 11.19 -0.88
CA PRO A 79 7.13 11.76 -2.18
C PRO A 79 7.38 10.83 -3.38
N THR A 80 8.41 9.99 -3.33
CA THR A 80 8.71 8.99 -4.38
C THR A 80 7.81 7.76 -4.26
N GLY A 81 7.51 7.31 -3.05
CA GLY A 81 6.51 6.27 -2.79
C GLY A 81 5.12 6.67 -3.28
N GLU A 82 4.74 7.92 -3.05
CA GLU A 82 3.52 8.55 -3.55
C GLU A 82 3.43 8.53 -5.06
N ALA A 83 4.52 8.90 -5.73
CA ALA A 83 4.60 8.90 -7.17
C ALA A 83 4.32 7.50 -7.75
N LEU A 84 4.88 6.45 -7.16
CA LEU A 84 4.62 5.06 -7.57
C LEU A 84 3.20 4.61 -7.18
N ALA A 85 2.73 4.90 -5.96
CA ALA A 85 1.39 4.55 -5.49
C ALA A 85 0.30 5.14 -6.42
N HIS A 86 0.50 6.36 -6.91
CA HIS A 86 -0.41 7.01 -7.85
C HIS A 86 -0.12 6.69 -9.33
N ALA A 87 0.85 5.83 -9.62
CA ALA A 87 1.23 5.52 -10.99
C ALA A 87 0.10 4.82 -11.76
N THR A 88 -0.14 5.28 -12.99
CA THR A 88 -1.07 4.62 -13.90
C THR A 88 -0.41 3.40 -14.52
N ALA A 89 -1.18 2.33 -14.67
CA ALA A 89 -0.79 1.16 -15.46
C ALA A 89 -1.80 0.90 -16.59
N ARG A 90 -2.58 1.93 -16.94
CA ARG A 90 -3.57 1.80 -18.00
C ARG A 90 -2.87 1.57 -19.33
N LYS A 91 -3.41 0.65 -20.12
CA LYS A 91 -3.00 0.45 -21.50
C LYS A 91 -3.18 1.77 -22.26
N ARG A 92 -2.09 2.24 -22.87
CA ARG A 92 -2.10 3.45 -23.67
C ARG A 92 -3.01 3.24 -24.89
N THR A 93 -3.75 4.27 -25.24
CA THR A 93 -4.67 4.28 -26.38
C THR A 93 -4.07 5.13 -27.49
N PRO A 94 -3.96 4.62 -28.73
CA PRO A 94 -3.52 5.43 -29.86
C PRO A 94 -4.35 6.70 -29.99
N LYS A 95 -3.71 7.85 -30.25
CA LYS A 95 -4.41 9.14 -30.33
C LYS A 95 -5.57 9.15 -31.30
N ALA A 96 -5.47 8.43 -32.41
CA ALA A 96 -6.56 8.29 -33.38
C ALA A 96 -7.83 7.69 -32.77
N LYS A 97 -7.69 6.68 -31.89
CA LYS A 97 -8.83 6.06 -31.19
C LYS A 97 -9.36 6.97 -30.08
N ALA A 98 -8.48 7.62 -29.32
CA ALA A 98 -8.88 8.59 -28.31
C ALA A 98 -9.65 9.77 -28.93
N ARG A 99 -9.23 10.23 -30.12
CA ARG A 99 -9.91 11.28 -30.87
C ARG A 99 -11.36 10.91 -31.20
N LYS A 100 -11.64 9.67 -31.61
CA LYS A 100 -13.04 9.23 -31.85
C LYS A 100 -13.92 9.39 -30.61
N VAL A 101 -13.40 9.00 -29.44
CA VAL A 101 -14.12 9.17 -28.15
C VAL A 101 -14.32 10.64 -27.81
N LEU A 102 -13.33 11.49 -28.08
CA LEU A 102 -13.46 12.94 -27.92
C LEU A 102 -14.53 13.53 -28.84
N GLU A 103 -14.57 13.12 -30.11
CA GLU A 103 -15.58 13.59 -31.06
C GLU A 103 -17.01 13.20 -30.65
N GLU A 104 -17.19 11.98 -30.14
CA GLU A 104 -18.47 11.52 -29.59
C GLU A 104 -18.92 12.37 -28.40
N PHE A 105 -17.98 12.72 -27.51
CA PHE A 105 -18.23 13.59 -26.38
C PHE A 105 -18.62 15.00 -26.81
N LEU A 106 -17.88 15.61 -27.74
CA LEU A 106 -18.20 16.95 -28.27
C LEU A 106 -19.56 16.95 -28.97
N ALA A 107 -19.89 15.91 -29.73
CA ALA A 107 -21.20 15.77 -30.35
C ALA A 107 -22.33 15.66 -29.30
N ALA A 108 -22.07 15.07 -28.13
CA ALA A 108 -23.01 15.06 -27.03
C ALA A 108 -23.20 16.46 -26.42
N CYS A 109 -22.13 17.23 -26.25
CA CYS A 109 -22.21 18.63 -25.82
C CYS A 109 -23.07 19.47 -26.77
N GLU A 110 -22.89 19.32 -28.08
CA GLU A 110 -23.69 20.03 -29.09
C GLU A 110 -25.17 19.64 -29.02
N ARG A 111 -25.49 18.35 -28.84
CA ARG A 111 -26.87 17.89 -28.66
C ARG A 111 -27.52 18.47 -27.40
N ILE A 112 -26.75 18.70 -26.34
CA ILE A 112 -27.23 19.38 -25.14
C ILE A 112 -27.54 20.84 -25.47
N ASN A 113 -26.61 21.56 -26.10
CA ASN A 113 -26.79 22.97 -26.44
C ASN A 113 -27.92 23.22 -27.44
N ALA A 114 -28.23 22.24 -28.31
CA ALA A 114 -29.36 22.32 -29.24
C ALA A 114 -30.72 22.20 -28.54
N ARG A 115 -30.77 21.73 -27.28
CA ARG A 115 -32.01 21.49 -26.54
C ARG A 115 -32.31 22.63 -25.57
N ARG A 116 -33.34 23.43 -25.90
CA ARG A 116 -33.82 24.53 -25.04
C ARG A 116 -34.59 24.09 -23.80
N ASP A 117 -35.00 22.82 -23.74
CA ASP A 117 -35.77 22.27 -22.63
C ASP A 117 -34.92 21.80 -21.44
N LEU A 118 -33.58 21.86 -21.59
CA LEU A 118 -32.63 21.42 -20.57
C LEU A 118 -32.26 22.59 -19.65
N PRO A 119 -32.13 22.35 -18.33
CA PRO A 119 -31.68 23.36 -17.37
C PRO A 119 -30.15 23.53 -17.36
N VAL A 120 -29.48 23.25 -18.48
CA VAL A 120 -28.03 23.27 -18.62
C VAL A 120 -27.61 23.54 -20.06
N GLU A 121 -26.57 24.36 -20.20
CA GLU A 121 -25.79 24.52 -21.43
C GLU A 121 -24.32 24.25 -21.16
N ILE A 122 -23.61 23.77 -22.18
CA ILE A 122 -22.16 23.66 -22.21
C ILE A 122 -21.61 24.96 -22.80
N LEU A 123 -20.97 25.77 -21.95
CA LEU A 123 -20.42 27.05 -22.36
C LEU A 123 -19.08 26.89 -23.05
N GLU A 124 -18.20 26.06 -22.47
CA GLU A 124 -16.85 25.84 -22.99
C GLU A 124 -16.37 24.41 -22.74
N VAL A 125 -15.59 23.89 -23.68
CA VAL A 125 -14.83 22.63 -23.51
C VAL A 125 -13.38 22.90 -23.89
N TRP A 126 -12.48 22.66 -22.94
CA TRP A 126 -11.04 22.78 -23.13
C TRP A 126 -10.36 21.43 -23.01
N LEU A 127 -9.53 21.11 -23.99
CA LEU A 127 -8.62 19.97 -23.97
C LEU A 127 -7.27 20.38 -23.38
N PHE A 128 -6.69 19.52 -22.56
CA PHE A 128 -5.33 19.68 -22.06
C PHE A 128 -4.64 18.31 -21.93
N GLY A 129 -3.41 18.32 -21.42
CA GLY A 129 -2.68 17.08 -21.14
C GLY A 129 -2.15 16.37 -22.39
N SER A 130 -2.05 15.04 -22.32
CA SER A 130 -1.22 14.26 -23.26
C SER A 130 -1.74 14.20 -24.70
N MET A 131 -3.02 14.52 -24.94
CA MET A 131 -3.58 14.62 -26.29
C MET A 131 -2.92 15.73 -27.12
N LEU A 132 -2.50 16.83 -26.49
CA LEU A 132 -1.89 17.98 -27.15
C LEU A 132 -0.38 17.83 -27.41
N ASP A 133 0.27 16.86 -26.78
CA ASP A 133 1.73 16.67 -26.87
C ASP A 133 2.13 16.02 -28.21
N PRO A 134 2.76 16.73 -29.15
CA PRO A 134 3.05 16.20 -30.48
C PRO A 134 4.03 15.01 -30.47
N ASN A 135 4.81 14.86 -29.40
CA ASN A 135 5.81 13.80 -29.26
C ASN A 135 5.21 12.46 -28.78
N LYS A 136 3.91 12.42 -28.47
CA LYS A 136 3.21 11.22 -28.02
C LYS A 136 2.28 10.68 -29.09
N ALA A 137 2.48 9.42 -29.48
CA ALA A 137 1.59 8.70 -30.41
C ALA A 137 0.32 8.17 -29.72
N ASP A 138 0.33 8.08 -28.39
CA ASP A 138 -0.74 7.50 -27.57
C ASP A 138 -1.04 8.35 -26.32
N VAL A 139 -2.16 8.04 -25.66
CA VAL A 139 -2.64 8.72 -24.44
C VAL A 139 -3.19 7.70 -23.42
N ALA A 140 -3.13 8.03 -22.13
CA ALA A 140 -3.76 7.21 -21.08
C ALA A 140 -5.26 7.54 -20.94
N ASP A 141 -5.59 8.81 -21.12
CA ASP A 141 -6.88 9.45 -21.00
C ASP A 141 -6.90 10.77 -21.80
N ILE A 142 -8.08 11.38 -21.84
CA ILE A 142 -8.43 12.61 -22.52
C ILE A 142 -8.86 13.58 -21.42
N ASP A 143 -7.97 14.50 -21.07
CA ASP A 143 -8.18 15.48 -20.02
C ASP A 143 -9.00 16.66 -20.55
N LEU A 144 -10.20 16.85 -19.98
CA LEU A 144 -11.15 17.86 -20.41
C LEU A 144 -11.58 18.73 -19.22
N SER A 145 -11.62 20.04 -19.44
CA SER A 145 -12.27 20.99 -18.54
C SER A 145 -13.50 21.55 -19.21
N VAL A 146 -14.64 21.43 -18.55
CA VAL A 146 -15.96 21.77 -19.08
C VAL A 146 -16.58 22.83 -18.19
N LEU A 147 -16.93 23.96 -18.79
CA LEU A 147 -17.72 24.99 -18.14
C LEU A 147 -19.18 24.83 -18.56
N THR A 148 -20.05 24.72 -17.57
CA THR A 148 -21.49 24.62 -17.77
C THR A 148 -22.18 25.84 -17.21
N GLY A 149 -23.28 26.25 -17.83
CA GLY A 149 -24.15 27.31 -17.37
C GLY A 149 -25.62 26.88 -17.38
N THR A 150 -26.49 27.82 -17.04
CA THR A 150 -27.93 27.70 -17.25
C THR A 150 -28.28 28.56 -18.47
N PRO A 151 -29.03 28.04 -19.45
CA PRO A 151 -29.46 28.84 -20.60
C PRO A 151 -30.19 30.11 -20.16
N ALA A 152 -29.87 31.24 -20.77
CA ALA A 152 -30.43 32.54 -20.39
C ALA A 152 -31.97 32.62 -20.55
N ASP A 153 -32.53 31.82 -21.46
CA ASP A 153 -33.96 31.73 -21.72
C ASP A 153 -34.67 30.62 -20.91
N PHE A 154 -33.94 29.88 -20.06
CA PHE A 154 -34.54 28.84 -19.24
C PHE A 154 -35.44 29.44 -18.15
N LYS A 155 -36.75 29.25 -18.29
CA LYS A 155 -37.78 29.68 -17.33
C LYS A 155 -38.30 28.47 -16.57
N GLY A 156 -37.80 28.24 -15.36
CA GLY A 156 -38.31 27.16 -14.52
C GLY A 156 -37.44 26.86 -13.30
N ASP A 157 -37.95 25.98 -12.45
CA ASP A 157 -37.20 25.42 -11.34
C ASP A 157 -36.22 24.36 -11.87
N ILE A 158 -34.93 24.71 -11.86
CA ILE A 158 -33.80 23.87 -12.32
C ILE A 158 -33.84 22.50 -11.63
N ILE A 159 -34.06 22.48 -10.32
CA ILE A 159 -34.01 21.27 -9.51
C ILE A 159 -35.16 20.35 -9.90
N LYS A 160 -36.38 20.91 -9.96
CA LYS A 160 -37.56 20.18 -10.37
C LYS A 160 -37.41 19.61 -11.79
N ARG A 161 -36.80 20.37 -12.70
CA ARG A 161 -36.56 19.91 -14.07
C ARG A 161 -35.58 18.74 -14.14
N TYR A 162 -34.48 18.78 -13.38
CA TYR A 162 -33.56 17.65 -13.31
C TYR A 162 -34.22 16.38 -12.74
N ASP A 163 -35.08 16.53 -11.73
CA ASP A 163 -35.87 15.41 -11.18
C ASP A 163 -36.79 14.79 -12.24
N GLU A 164 -37.52 15.62 -13.00
CA GLU A 164 -38.40 15.17 -14.08
C GLU A 164 -37.62 14.42 -15.17
N LEU A 165 -36.49 14.98 -15.60
CA LEU A 165 -35.60 14.35 -16.58
C LEU A 165 -35.04 13.02 -16.05
N ALA A 166 -34.59 12.97 -14.80
CA ALA A 166 -34.06 11.74 -14.21
C ALA A 166 -35.14 10.63 -14.15
N LYS A 167 -36.39 10.97 -13.81
CA LYS A 167 -37.52 10.04 -13.83
C LYS A 167 -37.83 9.57 -15.26
N ALA A 168 -37.88 10.49 -16.22
CA ALA A 168 -38.11 10.15 -17.63
C ALA A 168 -37.02 9.24 -18.20
N MET A 169 -35.79 9.37 -17.70
CA MET A 169 -34.64 8.50 -18.02
C MET A 169 -34.60 7.20 -17.20
N GLY A 170 -35.68 6.85 -16.49
CA GLY A 170 -35.84 5.56 -15.82
C GLY A 170 -35.20 5.44 -14.43
N ARG A 171 -34.85 6.55 -13.77
CA ARG A 171 -34.33 6.49 -12.40
C ARG A 171 -35.45 6.20 -11.39
N THR A 172 -35.44 5.02 -10.80
CA THR A 172 -36.50 4.51 -9.92
C THR A 172 -36.40 4.95 -8.45
N SER A 173 -35.22 5.35 -7.97
CA SER A 173 -35.02 5.81 -6.59
C SER A 173 -34.24 7.13 -6.53
N ILE A 174 -34.83 8.13 -5.88
CA ILE A 174 -34.20 9.42 -5.62
C ILE A 174 -33.93 9.51 -4.10
N PRO A 175 -32.67 9.53 -3.64
CA PRO A 175 -32.34 9.78 -2.24
C PRO A 175 -33.01 11.08 -1.76
N GLN A 176 -33.48 11.15 -0.51
CA GLN A 176 -34.10 12.36 0.05
C GLN A 176 -33.04 13.39 0.52
N GLY A 177 -33.43 14.65 0.68
CA GLY A 177 -32.57 15.72 1.23
C GLY A 177 -31.53 16.26 0.24
N VAL A 178 -30.41 16.80 0.74
CA VAL A 178 -29.34 17.44 -0.08
C VAL A 178 -28.72 16.45 -1.08
N GLN A 179 -28.67 15.17 -0.75
CA GLN A 179 -28.20 14.11 -1.66
C GLN A 179 -29.02 14.03 -2.96
N LYS A 180 -30.31 14.40 -2.91
CA LYS A 180 -31.19 14.47 -4.08
C LYS A 180 -30.65 15.38 -5.18
N LEU A 181 -30.18 16.56 -4.79
CA LEU A 181 -29.73 17.62 -5.70
C LEU A 181 -28.50 17.19 -6.50
N TRP A 182 -27.49 16.68 -5.79
CA TRP A 182 -26.19 16.33 -6.37
C TRP A 182 -26.28 15.08 -7.24
N HIS A 183 -27.02 14.06 -6.77
CA HIS A 183 -27.12 12.82 -7.52
C HIS A 183 -28.06 12.93 -8.72
N GLY A 184 -29.13 13.73 -8.66
CA GLY A 184 -30.09 13.93 -9.76
C GLY A 184 -29.45 14.56 -10.99
N GLN A 185 -28.82 15.73 -10.79
CA GLN A 185 -28.08 16.44 -11.83
C GLN A 185 -26.96 15.55 -12.41
N GLN A 186 -26.15 14.91 -11.58
CA GLN A 186 -25.04 14.08 -12.04
C GLN A 186 -25.52 12.88 -12.89
N PHE A 187 -26.64 12.26 -12.53
CA PHE A 187 -27.24 11.18 -13.31
C PHE A 187 -27.69 11.67 -14.69
N VAL A 188 -28.44 12.77 -14.76
CA VAL A 188 -28.91 13.35 -16.02
C VAL A 188 -27.73 13.76 -16.90
N MET A 189 -26.72 14.42 -16.33
CA MET A 189 -25.51 14.78 -17.06
C MET A 189 -24.76 13.55 -17.60
N ASN A 190 -24.68 12.47 -16.81
CA ASN A 190 -24.05 11.23 -17.28
C ASN A 190 -24.84 10.57 -18.42
N GLN A 191 -26.17 10.62 -18.39
CA GLN A 191 -27.02 10.11 -19.47
C GLN A 191 -26.85 10.95 -20.74
N LEU A 192 -26.91 12.27 -20.62
CA LEU A 192 -26.82 13.18 -21.75
C LEU A 192 -25.43 13.19 -22.41
N LEU A 193 -24.35 13.21 -21.62
CA LEU A 193 -22.99 13.29 -22.13
C LEU A 193 -22.41 11.94 -22.53
N TYR A 194 -22.79 10.86 -21.84
CA TYR A 194 -22.12 9.55 -21.98
C TYR A 194 -23.06 8.40 -22.33
N GLY A 195 -24.37 8.61 -22.46
CA GLY A 195 -25.34 7.52 -22.62
C GLY A 195 -25.41 6.59 -21.41
N GLY A 196 -25.07 7.11 -20.21
CA GLY A 196 -25.20 6.42 -18.94
C GLY A 196 -23.87 6.29 -18.19
N ARG A 197 -22.86 5.63 -18.76
CA ARG A 197 -21.55 5.45 -18.12
C ARG A 197 -20.45 6.17 -18.89
N ARG A 198 -19.71 7.03 -18.19
CA ARG A 198 -18.54 7.73 -18.75
C ARG A 198 -17.53 6.75 -19.32
N HIS A 199 -17.11 6.99 -20.56
CA HIS A 199 -16.03 6.21 -21.19
C HIS A 199 -14.75 6.31 -20.35
N PRO A 200 -14.02 5.20 -20.09
CA PRO A 200 -12.87 5.19 -19.19
C PRO A 200 -11.70 6.09 -19.61
N LEU A 201 -11.64 6.48 -20.90
CA LEU A 201 -10.67 7.45 -21.41
C LEU A 201 -11.02 8.91 -21.10
N LEU A 202 -12.24 9.24 -20.70
CA LEU A 202 -12.63 10.64 -20.47
C LEU A 202 -12.34 11.02 -19.01
N ALA A 203 -11.40 11.96 -18.82
CA ALA A 203 -11.08 12.60 -17.56
C ALA A 203 -11.69 14.02 -17.56
N VAL A 204 -12.98 14.11 -17.26
CA VAL A 204 -13.77 15.36 -17.36
C VAL A 204 -13.87 16.07 -16.02
N HIS A 205 -13.54 17.35 -16.00
CA HIS A 205 -13.59 18.26 -14.86
C HIS A 205 -14.65 19.35 -15.09
N PHE A 206 -15.67 19.42 -14.25
CA PHE A 206 -16.79 20.39 -14.32
C PHE A 206 -16.60 21.59 -13.38
N ASP A 207 -15.36 21.94 -13.05
CA ASP A 207 -15.01 22.89 -11.98
C ASP A 207 -14.79 24.34 -12.48
N GLY A 208 -15.44 24.72 -13.58
CA GLY A 208 -15.37 26.07 -14.12
C GLY A 208 -13.94 26.52 -14.46
N HIS A 209 -13.14 25.60 -14.99
CA HIS A 209 -11.72 25.79 -15.33
C HIS A 209 -10.78 26.02 -14.16
N ALA A 210 -11.21 25.84 -12.90
CA ALA A 210 -10.34 26.07 -11.75
C ALA A 210 -9.06 25.22 -11.81
N LEU A 211 -9.18 23.90 -12.01
CA LEU A 211 -8.02 23.02 -12.14
C LEU A 211 -7.13 23.41 -13.32
N LEU A 212 -7.73 23.66 -14.50
CA LEU A 212 -6.99 24.01 -15.70
C LEU A 212 -6.20 25.32 -15.52
N ARG A 213 -6.85 26.33 -14.93
CA ARG A 213 -6.25 27.61 -14.55
C ARG A 213 -5.06 27.40 -13.62
N ASP A 214 -5.24 26.59 -12.57
CA ASP A 214 -4.24 26.38 -11.54
C ASP A 214 -3.04 25.55 -12.02
N MET A 215 -3.22 24.66 -13.00
CA MET A 215 -2.13 23.87 -13.58
C MET A 215 -1.24 24.70 -14.50
N ALA A 216 -1.77 25.76 -15.12
CA ALA A 216 -1.06 26.63 -16.07
C ALA A 216 -0.33 25.84 -17.17
N CYS A 217 -0.98 24.82 -17.72
CA CYS A 217 -0.43 23.92 -18.73
C CYS A 217 -1.01 24.19 -20.13
N PRO A 218 -0.38 23.68 -21.21
CA PRO A 218 -0.90 23.84 -22.55
C PRO A 218 -2.33 23.33 -22.70
N CYS A 219 -3.17 24.10 -23.40
CA CYS A 219 -4.58 23.81 -23.56
C CYS A 219 -5.13 24.34 -24.89
N GLN A 220 -6.19 23.71 -25.38
CA GLN A 220 -6.87 24.08 -26.62
C GLN A 220 -8.37 24.13 -26.37
N GLN A 221 -9.02 25.22 -26.77
CA GLN A 221 -10.49 25.28 -26.75
C GLN A 221 -11.03 24.43 -27.89
N LEU A 222 -11.98 23.55 -27.60
CA LEU A 222 -12.62 22.69 -28.61
C LEU A 222 -14.08 23.08 -28.85
N LEU A 223 -14.70 23.69 -27.85
CA LEU A 223 -16.05 24.23 -27.91
C LEU A 223 -16.08 25.54 -27.13
N ALA A 224 -16.68 26.56 -27.73
CA ALA A 224 -17.03 27.83 -27.14
C ALA A 224 -18.56 28.02 -27.24
N LYS A 225 -19.07 29.11 -26.67
CA LYS A 225 -20.52 29.38 -26.63
C LYS A 225 -21.16 29.46 -28.02
N ASP A 226 -20.40 29.89 -29.02
CA ASP A 226 -20.81 30.02 -30.42
C ASP A 226 -20.65 28.73 -31.25
N GLY A 227 -20.03 27.69 -30.69
CA GLY A 227 -19.93 26.37 -31.32
C GLY A 227 -18.54 25.74 -31.23
N ARG A 228 -18.26 24.79 -32.12
CA ARG A 228 -16.96 24.13 -32.21
C ARG A 228 -15.88 25.07 -32.72
N THR A 229 -14.69 24.89 -32.16
CA THR A 229 -13.49 25.66 -32.52
C THR A 229 -12.42 24.72 -33.05
N SER A 230 -12.66 24.14 -34.23
CA SER A 230 -11.82 23.10 -34.86
C SER A 230 -10.35 23.49 -35.05
N ASP A 231 -10.09 24.80 -35.23
CA ASP A 231 -8.78 25.37 -35.54
C ASP A 231 -8.24 26.28 -34.42
N ALA A 232 -8.79 26.19 -33.21
CA ALA A 232 -8.30 26.99 -32.10
C ALA A 232 -6.81 26.70 -31.85
N PRO A 233 -5.96 27.73 -31.64
CA PRO A 233 -4.55 27.52 -31.34
C PRO A 233 -4.37 26.80 -30.01
N ILE A 234 -3.32 25.98 -29.92
CA ILE A 234 -2.86 25.45 -28.63
C ILE A 234 -2.18 26.61 -27.88
N LEU A 235 -2.81 27.03 -26.78
CA LEU A 235 -2.25 28.06 -25.91
C LEU A 235 -1.24 27.42 -24.94
N PRO A 236 -0.17 28.14 -24.56
CA PRO A 236 0.77 27.64 -23.56
C PRO A 236 0.15 27.48 -22.16
N ARG A 237 -0.91 28.24 -21.87
CA ARG A 237 -1.74 28.15 -20.66
C ARG A 237 -3.12 28.74 -20.90
N HIS A 238 -4.08 28.39 -20.05
CA HIS A 238 -5.44 28.93 -20.11
C HIS A 238 -5.45 30.47 -19.93
N PRO A 239 -6.30 31.23 -20.63
CA PRO A 239 -6.31 32.69 -20.58
C PRO A 239 -6.53 33.28 -19.17
N SER A 240 -7.29 32.60 -18.32
CA SER A 240 -7.53 33.02 -16.93
C SER A 240 -6.40 32.64 -15.95
N SER A 241 -5.34 31.96 -16.42
CA SER A 241 -4.23 31.49 -15.58
C SER A 241 -3.18 32.58 -15.37
N THR A 242 -2.89 32.89 -14.11
CA THR A 242 -1.77 33.77 -13.73
C THR A 242 -0.45 33.00 -13.56
N GLY A 243 -0.49 31.66 -13.57
CA GLY A 243 0.65 30.79 -13.30
C GLY A 243 0.24 29.55 -12.53
N ARG A 244 1.18 28.62 -12.36
CA ARG A 244 0.93 27.37 -11.63
C ARG A 244 0.70 27.68 -10.15
N ALA A 245 -0.44 27.25 -9.61
CA ALA A 245 -0.75 27.46 -8.21
C ALA A 245 0.17 26.61 -7.32
N LYS A 246 0.63 27.17 -6.17
CA LYS A 246 1.52 26.48 -5.22
C LYS A 246 0.98 25.13 -4.71
N ARG A 247 -0.35 24.98 -4.67
CA ARG A 247 -1.02 23.71 -4.28
C ARG A 247 -0.88 22.59 -5.30
N ILE A 248 -0.57 22.90 -6.56
CA ILE A 248 -0.42 21.91 -7.62
C ILE A 248 1.00 21.32 -7.53
N LYS A 249 1.11 20.18 -6.85
CA LYS A 249 2.36 19.41 -6.74
C LYS A 249 3.00 19.22 -8.11
N GLU A 250 4.33 19.25 -8.16
CA GLU A 250 5.09 18.90 -9.36
C GLU A 250 4.72 17.50 -9.87
N PRO A 251 4.84 17.24 -11.19
CA PRO A 251 4.65 15.89 -11.70
C PRO A 251 5.59 14.92 -10.96
N GLY A 252 5.05 13.80 -10.48
CA GLY A 252 5.88 12.75 -9.92
C GLY A 252 6.79 12.17 -10.99
N VAL A 253 8.03 11.84 -10.61
CA VAL A 253 8.99 11.11 -11.44
C VAL A 253 8.95 9.64 -11.01
N MET A 254 9.11 8.71 -11.97
CA MET A 254 9.25 7.29 -11.62
C MET A 254 10.46 7.13 -10.70
N PRO A 255 10.31 6.55 -9.49
CA PRO A 255 11.46 6.32 -8.62
C PRO A 255 12.48 5.41 -9.28
N ASP A 256 13.75 5.55 -8.88
CA ASP A 256 14.76 4.56 -9.24
C ASP A 256 14.49 3.27 -8.47
N LEU A 257 14.14 2.22 -9.22
CA LEU A 257 13.86 0.89 -8.68
C LEU A 257 15.00 -0.08 -9.00
N LYS A 258 16.21 0.42 -9.27
CA LYS A 258 17.40 -0.44 -9.34
C LYS A 258 17.69 -1.06 -7.98
N PRO A 259 18.28 -2.28 -7.95
CA PRO A 259 18.77 -2.87 -6.73
C PRO A 259 19.66 -1.88 -5.98
N SER A 260 19.40 -1.67 -4.69
CA SER A 260 20.31 -0.90 -3.84
C SER A 260 21.65 -1.62 -3.72
N ASP A 261 22.74 -0.91 -3.95
CA ASP A 261 24.12 -1.37 -3.71
C ASP A 261 24.47 -1.40 -2.21
N ALA A 262 23.58 -0.90 -1.34
CA ALA A 262 23.78 -0.95 0.10
C ALA A 262 23.88 -2.40 0.58
N PRO A 263 24.73 -2.67 1.60
CA PRO A 263 24.75 -3.97 2.26
C PRO A 263 23.35 -4.37 2.71
N LEU A 264 22.94 -5.60 2.39
CA LEU A 264 21.64 -6.12 2.79
C LEU A 264 21.60 -6.21 4.31
N ARG A 265 20.58 -5.62 4.94
CA ARG A 265 20.33 -5.73 6.37
C ARG A 265 19.17 -6.70 6.65
N PRO A 266 19.10 -7.31 7.85
CA PRO A 266 17.92 -8.02 8.28
C PRO A 266 16.66 -7.14 8.19
N ILE A 267 15.53 -7.77 7.87
CA ILE A 267 14.22 -7.12 7.85
C ILE A 267 13.87 -6.68 9.25
N SER A 268 13.29 -5.48 9.42
CA SER A 268 12.87 -5.02 10.74
C SER A 268 11.83 -5.96 11.36
N SER A 269 12.03 -6.33 12.62
CA SER A 269 11.08 -7.12 13.39
C SER A 269 9.79 -6.37 13.71
N ASP A 270 9.76 -5.04 13.52
CA ASP A 270 8.58 -4.21 13.73
C ASP A 270 7.49 -4.45 12.69
N TRP A 271 7.82 -4.97 11.50
CA TRP A 271 6.81 -5.32 10.51
C TRP A 271 5.84 -6.42 10.96
N ALA A 272 6.24 -7.21 11.96
CA ALA A 272 5.41 -8.27 12.53
C ALA A 272 4.45 -7.77 13.63
N LEU A 273 4.39 -6.46 13.90
CA LEU A 273 3.62 -5.83 14.98
C LEU A 273 2.11 -5.71 14.72
N SER A 274 1.47 -6.69 14.07
CA SER A 274 0.04 -6.83 14.34
C SER A 274 -0.07 -7.30 15.80
N THR A 275 -0.47 -6.39 16.68
CA THR A 275 -0.62 -6.58 18.15
C THR A 275 -1.55 -7.75 18.53
N ARG A 276 -2.14 -8.39 17.52
CA ARG A 276 -2.89 -9.63 17.59
C ARG A 276 -2.48 -10.52 16.41
N LEU A 277 -1.30 -11.13 16.46
CA LEU A 277 -1.03 -12.34 15.69
C LEU A 277 -1.98 -13.44 16.20
N TRP A 278 -3.23 -13.44 15.72
CA TRP A 278 -4.08 -14.61 15.88
C TRP A 278 -3.35 -15.77 15.24
N SER A 279 -3.30 -16.92 15.92
CA SER A 279 -2.61 -18.15 15.49
C SER A 279 -2.83 -18.52 14.02
N ARG A 280 -4.00 -18.17 13.47
CA ARG A 280 -4.39 -18.38 12.08
C ARG A 280 -3.56 -17.56 11.07
N HIS A 281 -3.13 -16.35 11.40
CA HIS A 281 -2.34 -15.48 10.50
C HIS A 281 -0.86 -15.85 10.52
N ALA A 282 -0.35 -16.27 11.69
CA ALA A 282 1.02 -16.78 11.85
C ALA A 282 1.30 -18.01 10.97
N ALA A 283 0.38 -18.98 10.94
CA ALA A 283 0.54 -20.18 10.12
C ALA A 283 0.60 -19.90 8.61
N ASN A 284 -0.04 -18.81 8.15
CA ASN A 284 -0.07 -18.41 6.74
C ASN A 284 1.18 -17.63 6.29
N LEU A 285 1.90 -16.99 7.22
CA LEU A 285 3.09 -16.18 6.91
C LEU A 285 4.32 -17.03 6.59
N ALA A 286 4.59 -18.07 7.39
CA ALA A 286 5.68 -19.00 7.12
C ALA A 286 5.32 -20.35 7.75
N PRO A 287 4.86 -21.34 6.95
CA PRO A 287 4.58 -22.65 7.50
C PRO A 287 5.88 -23.27 8.01
N TRP A 288 5.79 -23.96 9.15
CA TRP A 288 6.86 -24.82 9.61
C TRP A 288 7.21 -25.85 8.52
N PRO A 289 8.46 -26.31 8.42
CA PRO A 289 8.79 -27.43 7.55
C PRO A 289 7.89 -28.62 7.87
N SER A 290 7.30 -29.27 6.86
CA SER A 290 6.40 -30.43 7.04
C SER A 290 7.06 -31.57 7.80
N SER A 291 8.37 -31.71 7.64
CA SER A 291 9.23 -32.66 8.35
C SER A 291 9.55 -32.27 9.79
N HIS A 292 9.25 -31.05 10.23
CA HIS A 292 9.57 -30.61 11.58
C HIS A 292 8.58 -31.23 12.59
N PRO A 293 9.04 -31.90 13.67
CA PRO A 293 8.17 -32.59 14.63
C PRO A 293 7.11 -31.69 15.29
N ARG A 294 7.34 -30.37 15.30
CA ARG A 294 6.44 -29.38 15.92
C ARG A 294 5.42 -28.75 14.96
N ASN A 295 5.44 -29.10 13.66
CA ASN A 295 4.58 -28.47 12.65
C ASN A 295 3.07 -28.62 12.96
N TRP A 296 2.62 -29.87 13.19
CA TRP A 296 1.21 -30.14 13.51
C TRP A 296 0.75 -29.39 14.77
N MET A 297 1.61 -29.29 15.79
CA MET A 297 1.27 -28.63 17.07
C MET A 297 1.23 -27.11 16.98
N ALA A 298 2.08 -26.50 16.14
CA ALA A 298 2.06 -25.06 15.91
C ALA A 298 0.75 -24.59 15.27
N ARG A 299 0.11 -25.44 14.46
CA ARG A 299 -1.20 -25.12 13.84
C ARG A 299 -2.34 -25.07 14.85
N GLU A 300 -2.29 -25.90 15.89
CA GLU A 300 -3.40 -26.10 16.84
C GLU A 300 -3.30 -25.22 18.12
N ARG A 301 -2.09 -24.78 18.53
CA ARG A 301 -1.85 -24.25 19.90
C ARG A 301 -1.16 -22.89 20.03
N LEU A 302 -0.94 -22.14 18.94
CA LEU A 302 -0.36 -20.79 19.01
C LEU A 302 -1.31 -19.71 19.62
N SER A 303 -2.47 -20.09 20.14
CA SER A 303 -3.58 -19.19 20.48
C SER A 303 -3.51 -18.48 21.85
N ALA A 304 -2.40 -18.57 22.59
CA ALA A 304 -2.41 -18.21 24.02
C ALA A 304 -1.54 -17.00 24.45
N GLY A 305 -0.87 -16.29 23.53
CA GLY A 305 0.05 -15.22 23.91
C GLY A 305 0.03 -13.99 23.02
N HIS A 306 0.27 -12.82 23.64
CA HIS A 306 0.52 -11.55 22.97
C HIS A 306 2.01 -11.44 22.67
N LEU A 307 2.38 -11.37 21.39
CA LEU A 307 3.75 -11.07 20.97
C LEU A 307 3.97 -9.56 21.05
N LEU A 308 5.00 -9.15 21.79
CA LEU A 308 5.39 -7.77 21.99
C LEU A 308 6.85 -7.60 21.54
N VAL A 309 7.06 -6.73 20.56
CA VAL A 309 8.37 -6.46 19.95
C VAL A 309 8.76 -5.02 20.27
N GLY A 310 10.01 -4.81 20.64
CA GLY A 310 10.56 -3.49 20.92
C GLY A 310 10.10 -2.80 22.22
N ALA A 311 10.83 -1.73 22.54
CA ALA A 311 10.82 -0.99 23.80
C ALA A 311 9.42 -0.51 24.25
N GLU A 312 8.66 0.11 23.34
CA GLU A 312 7.35 0.70 23.64
C GLU A 312 6.30 -0.35 24.02
N ALA A 313 6.33 -1.51 23.36
CA ALA A 313 5.42 -2.60 23.65
C ALA A 313 5.62 -3.12 25.09
N TYR A 314 6.84 -3.04 25.64
CA TYR A 314 7.16 -3.51 26.98
C TYR A 314 6.69 -2.59 28.10
N LYS A 315 6.51 -1.28 27.85
CA LYS A 315 6.03 -0.34 28.88
C LYS A 315 4.65 -0.71 29.41
N ARG A 316 3.88 -1.49 28.65
CA ARG A 316 2.54 -1.99 29.01
C ARG A 316 2.57 -3.24 29.90
N LEU A 317 3.72 -3.92 30.01
CA LEU A 317 3.86 -5.16 30.76
C LEU A 317 4.10 -4.92 32.25
N LYS A 318 3.43 -5.71 33.10
CA LYS A 318 3.75 -5.72 34.53
C LYS A 318 5.18 -6.25 34.75
N PRO A 319 6.06 -5.52 35.47
CA PRO A 319 7.42 -5.97 35.72
C PRO A 319 7.48 -7.35 36.37
N ASN A 320 8.31 -8.25 35.84
CA ASN A 320 8.54 -9.58 36.40
C ASN A 320 9.97 -10.07 36.13
N VAL A 321 10.27 -11.34 36.43
CA VAL A 321 11.61 -11.92 36.25
C VAL A 321 12.10 -11.85 34.80
N VAL A 322 11.20 -11.95 33.82
CA VAL A 322 11.55 -11.90 32.39
C VAL A 322 11.95 -10.48 32.01
N THR A 323 11.10 -9.49 32.29
CA THR A 323 11.37 -8.09 31.92
C THR A 323 12.58 -7.52 32.65
N ARG A 324 12.83 -7.93 33.91
CA ARG A 324 14.00 -7.49 34.68
C ARG A 324 15.32 -8.08 34.19
N ARG A 325 15.34 -9.35 33.74
CA ARG A 325 16.58 -10.04 33.33
C ARG A 325 17.06 -9.64 31.94
N LEU A 326 16.14 -9.22 31.08
CA LEU A 326 16.45 -9.02 29.67
C LEU A 326 16.81 -7.59 29.30
N ASP A 327 16.61 -6.61 30.19
CA ASP A 327 16.87 -5.17 29.96
C ASP A 327 16.55 -4.75 28.50
N LEU A 328 15.29 -4.98 28.12
CA LEU A 328 14.83 -5.12 26.74
C LEU A 328 14.75 -3.80 25.93
N VAL A 329 15.18 -2.68 26.50
CA VAL A 329 14.60 -1.37 26.14
C VAL A 329 15.62 -0.41 25.50
N SER A 330 16.92 -0.57 25.72
CA SER A 330 17.90 0.49 25.40
C SER A 330 18.81 0.26 24.20
N ASP A 331 18.99 -0.99 23.71
CA ASP A 331 20.02 -1.32 22.71
C ASP A 331 19.51 -2.02 21.44
N CYS A 332 18.20 -2.25 21.30
CA CYS A 332 17.63 -3.00 20.18
C CYS A 332 17.13 -2.06 19.06
N ASP A 333 17.71 -2.20 17.86
CA ASP A 333 17.32 -1.45 16.65
C ASP A 333 16.26 -2.16 15.80
N GLN A 334 15.78 -3.32 16.28
CA GLN A 334 14.78 -4.18 15.66
C GLN A 334 15.20 -4.79 14.32
N ARG A 335 16.45 -4.62 13.89
CA ARG A 335 17.00 -5.23 12.68
C ARG A 335 18.11 -6.20 13.05
N ASP A 336 19.25 -5.62 13.39
CA ASP A 336 20.47 -6.33 13.70
C ASP A 336 20.39 -6.88 15.11
N ARG A 337 19.72 -6.17 16.03
CA ARG A 337 19.45 -6.62 17.39
C ARG A 337 17.96 -6.51 17.69
N THR A 338 17.33 -7.67 17.80
CA THR A 338 15.88 -7.79 17.99
C THR A 338 15.58 -8.32 19.38
N SER A 339 14.53 -7.77 20.00
CA SER A 339 13.96 -8.27 21.24
C SER A 339 12.48 -8.57 21.07
N PHE A 340 12.01 -9.63 21.70
CA PHE A 340 10.57 -9.89 21.83
C PHE A 340 10.21 -10.52 23.17
N VAL A 341 8.95 -10.36 23.55
CA VAL A 341 8.32 -11.00 24.69
C VAL A 341 7.02 -11.64 24.22
N ILE A 342 6.75 -12.86 24.69
CA ILE A 342 5.41 -13.44 24.60
C ILE A 342 4.79 -13.34 25.98
N ALA A 343 3.66 -12.65 26.07
CA ALA A 343 2.93 -12.42 27.29
C ALA A 343 1.64 -13.25 27.32
N GLY A 344 1.41 -13.92 28.44
CA GLY A 344 0.14 -14.58 28.73
C GLY A 344 -0.83 -13.61 29.41
N SER A 345 -2.10 -13.70 29.05
CA SER A 345 -3.17 -12.96 29.72
C SER A 345 -3.57 -13.65 31.01
N THR A 346 -3.40 -12.96 32.14
CA THR A 346 -3.89 -13.43 33.44
C THR A 346 -5.15 -12.66 33.83
N PHE A 347 -6.20 -13.38 34.22
CA PHE A 347 -7.42 -12.79 34.78
C PHE A 347 -7.32 -12.86 36.31
N PRO A 348 -6.96 -11.76 37.00
CA PRO A 348 -6.80 -11.77 38.44
C PRO A 348 -8.11 -12.05 39.18
N ASP A 349 -9.26 -11.72 38.58
CA ASP A 349 -10.59 -12.08 39.05
C ASP A 349 -11.39 -12.76 37.91
N PRO A 350 -11.83 -14.01 38.06
CA PRO A 350 -12.68 -14.70 37.08
C PRO A 350 -13.98 -13.97 36.74
N LYS A 351 -14.48 -13.10 37.63
CA LYS A 351 -15.67 -12.27 37.45
C LYS A 351 -15.41 -10.98 36.67
N GLN A 352 -14.14 -10.55 36.56
CA GLN A 352 -13.72 -9.35 35.84
C GLN A 352 -12.91 -9.71 34.59
N ARG A 353 -13.51 -10.50 33.68
CA ARG A 353 -12.84 -10.96 32.44
C ARG A 353 -12.37 -9.82 31.53
N TRP A 354 -12.83 -8.58 31.73
CA TRP A 354 -12.37 -7.42 30.99
C TRP A 354 -11.06 -6.81 31.52
N LEU A 355 -10.60 -7.21 32.71
CA LEU A 355 -9.35 -6.76 33.33
C LEU A 355 -8.26 -7.83 33.19
N SER A 356 -7.87 -8.14 31.95
CA SER A 356 -6.70 -8.99 31.72
C SER A 356 -5.41 -8.21 32.01
N VAL A 357 -4.53 -8.79 32.82
CA VAL A 357 -3.16 -8.29 33.01
C VAL A 357 -2.22 -9.16 32.20
N GLU A 358 -1.55 -8.56 31.23
CA GLU A 358 -0.50 -9.22 30.45
C GLU A 358 0.76 -9.39 31.29
N ARG A 359 1.29 -10.62 31.30
CA ARG A 359 2.54 -10.95 31.99
C ARG A 359 3.47 -11.68 31.05
N ALA A 360 4.70 -11.19 30.94
CA ALA A 360 5.75 -11.84 30.18
C ALA A 360 5.96 -13.29 30.65
N GLU A 361 5.87 -14.25 29.72
CA GLU A 361 6.11 -15.68 29.98
C GLU A 361 7.48 -16.11 29.48
N ILE A 362 7.87 -15.65 28.30
CA ILE A 362 9.21 -15.79 27.74
C ILE A 362 9.62 -14.47 27.10
N GLY A 363 10.91 -14.16 27.14
CA GLY A 363 11.48 -13.09 26.34
C GLY A 363 12.86 -13.49 25.83
N VAL A 364 13.20 -12.96 24.67
CA VAL A 364 14.43 -13.30 23.95
C VAL A 364 15.01 -12.03 23.35
N VAL A 365 16.33 -11.91 23.43
CA VAL A 365 17.13 -10.93 22.69
C VAL A 365 18.08 -11.73 21.81
N PHE A 366 18.08 -11.45 20.52
CA PHE A 366 18.97 -12.11 19.56
C PHE A 366 19.46 -11.11 18.51
N ASP A 367 20.66 -11.37 18.01
CA ASP A 367 21.23 -10.61 16.89
C ASP A 367 21.04 -11.36 15.58
N ARG A 368 20.89 -10.62 14.48
CA ARG A 368 20.89 -11.12 13.11
C ARG A 368 21.93 -10.36 12.29
N GLU A 369 22.69 -11.07 11.48
CA GLU A 369 23.70 -10.49 10.59
C GLU A 369 23.60 -11.10 9.21
N ILE A 370 23.61 -10.26 8.17
CA ILE A 370 23.76 -10.67 6.78
C ILE A 370 25.09 -10.11 6.28
N LYS A 371 26.04 -10.99 5.94
CA LYS A 371 27.37 -10.60 5.49
C LYS A 371 27.71 -11.19 4.14
N ALA A 372 27.98 -10.32 3.17
CA ALA A 372 28.56 -10.73 1.89
C ALA A 372 30.05 -11.06 2.06
N THR A 373 30.49 -12.16 1.47
CA THR A 373 31.88 -12.62 1.46
C THR A 373 32.29 -13.05 0.05
N PRO A 374 33.59 -13.21 -0.25
CA PRO A 374 34.03 -13.77 -1.54
C PRO A 374 33.47 -15.17 -1.84
N LYS A 375 33.07 -15.93 -0.80
CA LYS A 375 32.53 -17.29 -0.92
C LYS A 375 31.00 -17.35 -0.92
N GLY A 376 30.31 -16.21 -0.98
CA GLY A 376 28.85 -16.13 -0.89
C GLY A 376 28.37 -15.31 0.30
N ILE A 377 27.13 -15.56 0.75
CA ILE A 377 26.50 -14.82 1.84
C ILE A 377 26.51 -15.67 3.11
N VAL A 378 26.80 -15.05 4.25
CA VAL A 378 26.63 -15.66 5.57
C VAL A 378 25.46 -14.98 6.25
N TYR A 379 24.43 -15.76 6.61
CA TYR A 379 23.37 -15.34 7.51
C TYR A 379 23.64 -15.93 8.89
N LYS A 380 23.69 -15.08 9.91
CA LYS A 380 23.95 -15.48 11.29
C LYS A 380 22.81 -15.01 12.19
N LEU A 381 22.32 -15.88 13.06
CA LEU A 381 21.37 -15.56 14.13
C LEU A 381 21.97 -16.01 15.46
N THR A 382 22.09 -15.10 16.42
CA THR A 382 22.73 -15.35 17.72
C THR A 382 21.78 -15.07 18.86
N ILE A 383 21.42 -16.09 19.66
CA ILE A 383 20.58 -15.88 20.85
C ILE A 383 21.46 -15.38 22.00
N ASN A 384 21.35 -14.09 22.31
CA ASN A 384 22.18 -13.42 23.31
C ASN A 384 21.63 -13.57 24.72
N ARG A 385 20.32 -13.36 24.89
CA ARG A 385 19.67 -13.41 26.19
C ARG A 385 18.31 -14.08 26.03
N ALA A 386 17.96 -14.94 26.99
CA ALA A 386 16.63 -15.52 27.05
C ALA A 386 16.20 -15.69 28.50
N ALA A 387 14.97 -15.33 28.82
CA ALA A 387 14.40 -15.49 30.15
C ALA A 387 12.98 -16.02 30.05
N GLN A 388 12.58 -16.78 31.07
CA GLN A 388 11.25 -17.35 31.18
C GLN A 388 10.69 -17.14 32.59
N ARG A 389 9.37 -17.17 32.70
CA ARG A 389 8.66 -17.18 33.98
C ARG A 389 8.48 -18.62 34.46
N GLY A 390 8.96 -18.91 35.67
CA GLY A 390 8.86 -20.25 36.26
C GLY A 390 9.94 -21.22 35.77
N LYS A 391 9.80 -22.50 36.14
CA LYS A 391 10.82 -23.53 35.84
C LYS A 391 10.72 -24.09 34.41
N VAL A 392 9.53 -24.13 33.81
CA VAL A 392 9.32 -24.64 32.45
C VAL A 392 8.28 -23.75 31.76
N PRO A 393 8.60 -23.09 30.63
CA PRO A 393 7.60 -22.35 29.88
C PRO A 393 6.64 -23.33 29.24
N GLY A 394 5.37 -22.92 29.10
CA GLY A 394 4.40 -23.72 28.36
C GLY A 394 4.91 -24.04 26.96
N PHE A 395 4.74 -25.28 26.52
CA PHE A 395 5.22 -25.74 25.22
C PHE A 395 4.75 -24.86 24.04
N GLY A 396 3.51 -24.36 24.09
CA GLY A 396 2.98 -23.45 23.07
C GLY A 396 3.73 -22.11 22.98
N VAL A 397 4.19 -21.59 24.11
CA VAL A 397 4.95 -20.33 24.21
C VAL A 397 6.35 -20.50 23.63
N GLN A 398 6.98 -21.64 23.89
CA GLN A 398 8.26 -22.00 23.26
C GLN A 398 8.10 -22.13 21.73
N CYS A 399 7.04 -22.79 21.27
CA CYS A 399 6.75 -22.92 19.84
C CYS A 399 6.51 -21.57 19.17
N ALA A 400 5.79 -20.65 19.85
CA ALA A 400 5.58 -19.30 19.35
C ALA A 400 6.90 -18.52 19.25
N ALA A 401 7.77 -18.62 20.25
CA ALA A 401 9.09 -17.97 20.24
C ALA A 401 9.95 -18.48 19.07
N LEU A 402 10.02 -19.80 18.89
CA LEU A 402 10.76 -20.41 17.79
C LEU A 402 10.18 -20.04 16.43
N TRP A 403 8.85 -20.08 16.29
CA TRP A 403 8.19 -19.74 15.04
C TRP A 403 8.50 -18.30 14.62
N TRP A 404 8.53 -17.37 15.57
CA TRP A 404 8.80 -15.98 15.26
C TRP A 404 10.24 -15.75 14.81
N MET A 405 11.23 -16.35 15.49
CA MET A 405 12.62 -16.31 15.04
C MET A 405 12.79 -16.99 13.67
N TRP A 406 12.08 -18.09 13.44
CA TRP A 406 12.04 -18.78 12.16
C TRP A 406 11.45 -17.91 11.04
N LEU A 407 10.35 -17.22 11.29
CA LEU A 407 9.72 -16.31 10.34
C LEU A 407 10.70 -15.23 9.88
N LEU A 408 11.39 -14.58 10.82
CA LEU A 408 12.37 -13.54 10.50
C LEU A 408 13.55 -14.11 9.70
N ALA A 409 14.07 -15.26 10.09
CA ALA A 409 15.11 -15.94 9.32
C ALA A 409 14.66 -16.31 7.90
N GLN A 410 13.43 -16.80 7.73
CA GLN A 410 12.88 -17.09 6.41
C GLN A 410 12.71 -15.83 5.57
N ALA A 411 12.23 -14.75 6.17
CA ALA A 411 12.08 -13.48 5.50
C ALA A 411 13.44 -12.96 5.00
N ASP A 412 14.47 -12.97 5.87
CA ASP A 412 15.83 -12.56 5.54
C ASP A 412 16.44 -13.41 4.42
N LEU A 413 16.33 -14.74 4.52
CA LEU A 413 16.87 -15.68 3.53
C LEU A 413 16.18 -15.57 2.17
N ARG A 414 14.86 -15.43 2.16
CA ARG A 414 14.10 -15.24 0.92
C ARG A 414 14.39 -13.88 0.29
N ARG A 415 14.54 -12.84 1.12
CA ARG A 415 14.96 -11.52 0.66
C ARG A 415 16.33 -11.55 -0.01
N ILE A 416 17.30 -12.26 0.58
CA ILE A 416 18.60 -12.53 -0.05
C ILE A 416 18.43 -13.15 -1.44
N ALA A 417 17.64 -14.22 -1.55
CA ALA A 417 17.43 -14.93 -2.81
C ALA A 417 16.76 -14.06 -3.87
N LEU A 418 15.75 -13.26 -3.49
CA LEU A 418 15.06 -12.35 -4.39
C LEU A 418 15.97 -11.22 -4.90
N ARG A 419 16.83 -10.66 -4.03
CA ARG A 419 17.82 -9.66 -4.43
C ARG A 419 18.88 -10.22 -5.37
N ASP A 420 19.34 -11.44 -5.12
CA ASP A 420 20.25 -12.14 -6.02
C ASP A 420 19.60 -12.38 -7.38
N ALA A 421 18.35 -12.87 -7.40
CA ALA A 421 17.61 -13.08 -8.64
C ALA A 421 17.40 -11.77 -9.43
N GLU A 422 17.01 -10.68 -8.76
CA GLU A 422 16.84 -9.36 -9.39
C GLU A 422 18.15 -8.83 -9.98
N ALA A 423 19.29 -9.12 -9.33
CA ALA A 423 20.61 -8.74 -9.80
C ALA A 423 21.23 -9.74 -10.79
N PHE A 424 20.50 -10.79 -11.20
CA PHE A 424 21.00 -11.90 -12.03
C PHE A 424 22.26 -12.57 -11.44
N ARG A 425 22.28 -12.73 -10.12
CA ARG A 425 23.35 -13.40 -9.36
C ARG A 425 22.81 -14.66 -8.70
N SER A 426 23.71 -15.58 -8.40
CA SER A 426 23.42 -16.74 -7.55
C SER A 426 24.60 -16.95 -6.61
N ARG A 427 24.46 -16.50 -5.36
CA ARG A 427 25.47 -16.67 -4.33
C ARG A 427 25.04 -17.76 -3.36
N PRO A 428 25.93 -18.69 -2.96
CA PRO A 428 25.59 -19.66 -1.94
C PRO A 428 25.36 -18.95 -0.61
N VAL A 429 24.32 -19.36 0.12
CA VAL A 429 23.99 -18.82 1.44
C VAL A 429 24.37 -19.85 2.51
N ARG A 430 25.17 -19.44 3.49
CA ARG A 430 25.52 -20.24 4.67
C ARG A 430 24.76 -19.71 5.86
N VAL A 431 23.95 -20.56 6.49
CA VAL A 431 23.20 -20.20 7.69
C VAL A 431 23.92 -20.68 8.94
N ARG A 432 24.03 -19.81 9.95
CA ARG A 432 24.56 -20.13 11.28
C ARG A 432 23.57 -19.69 12.34
N VAL A 433 23.27 -20.60 13.26
CA VAL A 433 22.49 -20.30 14.46
C VAL A 433 23.40 -20.60 15.65
N GLU A 434 23.68 -19.57 16.43
CA GLU A 434 24.60 -19.58 17.56
C GLU A 434 23.86 -19.25 18.87
N ASP A 435 24.37 -19.78 19.97
CA ASP A 435 23.96 -19.43 21.32
C ASP A 435 25.10 -18.69 22.01
N ALA A 436 24.77 -17.55 22.63
CA ALA A 436 25.68 -16.74 23.43
C ALA A 436 25.11 -16.51 24.84
N THR A 437 24.24 -17.43 25.27
CA THR A 437 23.41 -17.32 26.48
C THR A 437 23.62 -18.53 27.37
N ASP A 438 23.78 -18.30 28.67
CA ASP A 438 23.88 -19.38 29.67
C ASP A 438 22.50 -19.88 30.13
N SER A 439 21.43 -19.33 29.54
CA SER A 439 20.06 -19.66 29.90
C SER A 439 19.61 -20.98 29.26
N GLN A 440 19.13 -21.93 30.07
CA GLN A 440 18.63 -23.22 29.58
C GLN A 440 17.59 -23.09 28.46
N ILE A 441 16.69 -22.10 28.56
CA ILE A 441 15.70 -21.85 27.51
C ILE A 441 16.33 -21.29 26.24
N GLY A 442 17.37 -20.45 26.37
CA GLY A 442 18.10 -19.94 25.21
C GLY A 442 18.84 -21.06 24.45
N LEU A 443 19.50 -21.97 25.18
CA LEU A 443 20.16 -23.14 24.61
C LEU A 443 19.16 -24.05 23.87
N ALA A 444 18.02 -24.36 24.50
CA ALA A 444 16.97 -25.17 23.89
C ALA A 444 16.41 -24.50 22.62
N LEU A 445 16.17 -23.18 22.67
CA LEU A 445 15.70 -22.43 21.50
C LEU A 445 16.72 -22.46 20.34
N ALA A 446 18.01 -22.32 20.63
CA ALA A 446 19.07 -22.34 19.62
C ALA A 446 19.19 -23.72 18.95
N GLU A 447 19.11 -24.80 19.74
CA GLU A 447 19.15 -26.17 19.25
C GLU A 447 17.95 -26.47 18.32
N ASP A 448 16.74 -26.13 18.75
CA ASP A 448 15.53 -26.31 17.96
C ASP A 448 15.55 -25.50 16.66
N LEU A 449 16.05 -24.25 16.72
CA LEU A 449 16.17 -23.39 15.55
C LEU A 449 17.24 -23.91 14.57
N ARG A 450 18.38 -24.44 15.06
CA ARG A 450 19.38 -25.14 14.26
C ARG A 450 18.75 -26.31 13.50
N ALA A 451 17.96 -27.14 14.18
CA ALA A 451 17.26 -28.27 13.57
C ALA A 451 16.25 -27.80 12.51
N THR A 452 15.49 -26.74 12.80
CA THR A 452 14.49 -26.16 11.87
C THR A 452 15.13 -25.63 10.59
N VAL A 453 16.19 -24.83 10.72
CA VAL A 453 16.94 -24.27 9.59
C VAL A 453 17.57 -25.39 8.76
N SER A 454 18.20 -26.37 9.41
CA SER A 454 18.80 -27.52 8.71
C SER A 454 17.77 -28.26 7.86
N ALA A 455 16.61 -28.59 8.45
CA ALA A 455 15.52 -29.27 7.75
C ALA A 455 15.02 -28.49 6.52
N ALA A 456 14.90 -27.18 6.62
CA ALA A 456 14.46 -26.35 5.51
C ALA A 456 15.50 -26.21 4.40
N THR A 457 16.78 -26.07 4.74
CA THR A 457 17.86 -26.01 3.74
C THR A 457 18.02 -27.32 2.98
N HIS A 458 17.71 -28.46 3.61
CA HIS A 458 17.66 -29.76 2.94
C HIS A 458 16.47 -29.89 1.99
N ALA A 459 15.30 -29.35 2.33
CA ALA A 459 14.10 -29.42 1.48
C ALA A 459 14.19 -28.55 0.21
N GLN A 460 15.12 -27.59 0.16
CA GLN A 460 15.34 -26.70 -0.99
C GLN A 460 16.40 -27.21 -1.97
N ARG A 461 17.14 -28.27 -1.63
CA ARG A 461 18.08 -28.98 -2.51
C ARG A 461 17.37 -30.16 -3.16
#